data_AF-A0A3Q9XRH5-F1
#
_entry.id   AF-A0A3Q9XRH5-F1
#
_cell.length_a   1.000
_cell.length_b   1.000
_cell.length_c   1.000
_cell.angle_alpha   90.00
_cell.angle_beta   90.00
_cell.angle_gamma   90.00
#
_symmetry.space_group_name_H-M   'P 1'
#
loop_
_entity.id
_entity.type
_entity.pdbx_description
1 polymer ?
#
loop_
_entity_poly.entity_id
_entity_poly.type
_entity_poly.pdbx_seq_one_letter_code
_entity_poly.pdbx_strand_id
1 'polypeptide(L)'
;MLGQPLQMLGHSFYVAASRLKDELLIVVTNKNPKKAVSIYKTRWEIETLFACLKTRGFCLEDTHLTYPDRIEKLIFALSIAFCWAYKLGNIAANVVPISIKKHGRKAKSLFRCGLDKIRKILLGTPRCFNLFLWLLKLFDPLLSSSIPKRVFL
;
A
#
# COMPACT_ATOMS: atom_id res chain seq x y z
N MET A 1 28.11 -2.26 -13.11
CA MET A 1 28.13 -1.34 -11.94
C MET A 1 29.49 -0.70 -11.91
N LEU A 2 29.56 0.63 -11.75
CA LEU A 2 30.84 1.28 -11.46
C LEU A 2 31.22 0.93 -10.02
N GLY A 3 32.33 0.21 -9.84
CA GLY A 3 32.76 -0.30 -8.55
C GLY A 3 33.34 0.76 -7.61
N GLN A 4 33.66 1.94 -8.16
CA GLN A 4 34.24 3.06 -7.41
C GLN A 4 33.19 4.15 -7.16
N PRO A 5 33.20 4.77 -5.98
CA PRO A 5 32.37 5.93 -5.70
C PRO A 5 32.78 7.12 -6.57
N LEU A 6 31.77 7.82 -7.11
CA LEU A 6 31.89 9.06 -7.85
C LEU A 6 31.75 10.25 -6.89
N GLN A 7 32.56 11.28 -7.10
CA GLN A 7 32.48 12.54 -6.35
C GLN A 7 31.70 13.55 -7.17
N MET A 8 30.67 14.15 -6.58
CA MET A 8 29.87 15.21 -7.20
C MET A 8 29.45 16.22 -6.14
N LEU A 9 29.73 17.51 -6.36
CA LEU A 9 29.41 18.61 -5.43
C LEU A 9 29.90 18.37 -3.99
N GLY A 10 31.08 17.78 -3.81
CA GLY A 10 31.65 17.48 -2.48
C GLY A 10 31.04 16.26 -1.77
N HIS A 11 30.19 15.50 -2.45
CA HIS A 11 29.56 14.30 -1.90
C HIS A 11 29.90 13.05 -2.72
N SER A 12 30.05 11.93 -2.02
CA SER A 12 30.37 10.62 -2.60
C SER A 12 29.09 9.83 -2.89
N PHE A 13 28.96 9.34 -4.12
CA PHE A 13 27.82 8.55 -4.57
C PHE A 13 28.26 7.34 -5.38
N TYR A 14 27.40 6.33 -5.43
CA TYR A 14 27.53 5.21 -6.34
C TYR A 14 26.48 5.29 -7.45
N VAL A 15 26.85 4.79 -8.63
CA VAL A 15 25.94 4.68 -9.77
C VAL A 15 25.70 3.22 -10.10
N ALA A 16 24.42 2.85 -10.10
CA ALA A 16 23.95 1.58 -10.61
C ALA A 16 23.17 1.81 -11.91
N ALA A 17 23.35 0.92 -12.86
CA ALA A 17 22.62 0.97 -14.13
C ALA A 17 21.95 -0.38 -14.39
N SER A 18 20.77 -0.35 -15.00
CA SER A 18 20.03 -1.53 -15.43
C SER A 18 19.38 -1.25 -16.78
N ARG A 19 19.43 -2.22 -17.69
CA ARG A 19 18.79 -2.11 -19.00
C ARG A 19 17.31 -2.49 -18.87
N LEU A 20 16.41 -1.57 -19.18
CA LEU A 20 15.00 -1.83 -19.44
C LEU A 20 14.84 -2.27 -20.91
N LYS A 21 13.63 -2.58 -21.37
CA LYS A 21 13.40 -3.09 -22.74
C LYS A 21 14.07 -2.20 -23.80
N ASP A 22 13.83 -0.89 -23.74
CA ASP A 22 14.33 0.05 -24.74
C ASP A 22 15.16 1.21 -24.13
N GLU A 23 15.26 1.27 -22.80
CA GLU A 23 15.86 2.40 -22.09
C GLU A 23 16.93 1.97 -21.09
N LEU A 24 17.87 2.88 -20.77
CA LEU A 24 18.85 2.68 -19.71
C LEU A 24 18.37 3.36 -18.43
N LEU A 25 18.09 2.57 -17.39
CA LEU A 25 17.80 3.09 -16.06
C LEU A 25 19.12 3.35 -15.33
N ILE A 26 19.38 4.61 -14.96
CA ILE A 26 20.52 5.02 -14.14
C ILE A 26 19.98 5.42 -12.76
N VAL A 27 20.54 4.81 -11.72
CA VAL A 27 20.20 5.10 -10.31
C VAL A 27 21.44 5.61 -9.60
N VAL A 28 21.36 6.84 -9.10
CA VAL A 28 22.38 7.43 -8.22
C VAL A 28 22.00 7.14 -6.78
N THR A 29 22.93 6.65 -5.97
CA THR A 29 22.65 6.31 -4.57
C THR A 29 23.86 6.58 -3.68
N ASN A 30 23.61 6.99 -2.43
CA ASN A 30 24.61 7.01 -1.37
C ASN A 30 24.67 5.67 -0.59
N LYS A 31 23.93 4.65 -1.02
CA LYS A 31 23.88 3.31 -0.41
C LYS A 31 24.63 2.29 -1.26
N ASN A 32 24.61 1.04 -0.82
CA ASN A 32 25.23 -0.07 -1.53
C ASN A 32 24.69 -0.17 -2.99
N PRO A 33 25.53 0.02 -4.01
CA PRO A 33 25.11 0.02 -5.42
C PRO A 33 24.47 -1.30 -5.84
N LYS A 34 24.86 -2.43 -5.23
CA LYS A 34 24.29 -3.75 -5.54
C LYS A 34 22.79 -3.82 -5.29
N LYS A 35 22.28 -3.07 -4.30
CA LYS A 35 20.86 -3.02 -3.93
C LYS A 35 20.13 -1.81 -4.52
N ALA A 36 20.83 -0.89 -5.19
CA ALA A 36 20.26 0.37 -5.64
C ALA A 36 19.05 0.18 -6.56
N VAL A 37 19.19 -0.65 -7.59
CA VAL A 37 18.12 -0.92 -8.56
C VAL A 37 16.96 -1.65 -7.89
N SER A 38 17.21 -2.62 -7.00
CA SER A 38 16.13 -3.33 -6.29
C SER A 38 15.35 -2.42 -5.34
N ILE A 39 16.03 -1.50 -4.65
CA ILE A 39 15.38 -0.49 -3.81
C ILE A 39 14.58 0.47 -4.70
N TYR A 40 15.16 0.92 -5.81
CA TYR A 40 14.45 1.83 -6.72
C TYR A 40 13.15 1.23 -7.28
N LYS A 41 13.08 -0.10 -7.46
CA LYS A 41 11.83 -0.78 -7.86
C LYS A 41 10.70 -0.61 -6.86
N THR A 42 10.97 -0.45 -5.56
CA THR A 42 9.91 -0.22 -4.55
C THR A 42 9.28 1.17 -4.70
N ARG A 43 9.90 2.10 -5.43
CA ARG A 43 9.29 3.42 -5.75
C ARG A 43 7.89 3.28 -6.36
N TRP A 44 7.65 2.26 -7.16
CA TRP A 44 6.34 2.01 -7.79
C TRP A 44 5.20 1.78 -6.79
N GLU A 45 5.50 1.45 -5.53
CA GLU A 45 4.49 1.30 -4.48
C GLU A 45 3.70 2.60 -4.26
N ILE A 46 4.33 3.77 -4.43
CA ILE A 46 3.64 5.07 -4.28
C ILE A 46 2.58 5.31 -5.36
N GLU A 47 2.83 4.86 -6.60
CA GLU A 47 1.85 4.93 -7.68
C GLU A 47 0.64 4.04 -7.38
N THR A 48 0.89 2.90 -6.70
CA THR A 48 -0.19 2.03 -6.24
C THR A 48 -1.02 2.70 -5.16
N LEU A 49 -0.37 3.35 -4.17
CA LEU A 49 -1.03 4.14 -3.13
C LEU A 49 -1.90 5.25 -3.74
N PHE A 50 -1.35 6.07 -4.64
CA PHE A 50 -2.11 7.16 -5.26
C PHE A 50 -3.32 6.66 -6.02
N ALA A 51 -3.18 5.58 -6.78
CA ALA A 51 -4.31 5.02 -7.49
C ALA A 51 -5.38 4.43 -6.54
N CYS A 52 -5.00 3.91 -5.37
CA CYS A 52 -5.93 3.48 -4.32
C CYS A 52 -6.66 4.65 -3.65
N LEU A 53 -6.00 5.80 -3.46
CA LEU A 53 -6.63 7.03 -2.95
C LEU A 53 -7.63 7.62 -3.96
N LYS A 54 -7.31 7.53 -5.25
CA LYS A 54 -8.15 7.98 -6.37
C LYS A 54 -9.19 6.92 -6.76
N THR A 55 -9.31 6.65 -8.05
CA THR A 55 -10.38 5.86 -8.68
C THR A 55 -10.41 4.39 -8.29
N ARG A 56 -9.32 3.78 -7.80
CA ARG A 56 -9.31 2.35 -7.44
C ARG A 56 -9.80 2.06 -6.02
N GLY A 57 -10.08 3.08 -5.22
CA GLY A 57 -10.47 2.89 -3.82
C GLY A 57 -11.35 3.99 -3.27
N PHE A 58 -10.74 5.06 -2.77
CA PHE A 58 -11.40 6.08 -1.96
C PHE A 58 -12.05 7.21 -2.75
N CYS A 59 -11.84 7.27 -4.08
CA CYS A 59 -12.48 8.27 -4.94
C CYS A 59 -12.17 9.71 -4.50
N LEU A 60 -10.94 9.97 -4.05
CA LEU A 60 -10.53 11.28 -3.52
C LEU A 60 -10.83 12.44 -4.49
N GLU A 61 -10.64 12.23 -5.80
CA GLU A 61 -10.87 13.25 -6.84
C GLU A 61 -12.35 13.60 -7.01
N ASP A 62 -13.27 12.69 -6.65
CA ASP A 62 -14.72 12.89 -6.75
C ASP A 62 -15.28 13.77 -5.62
N THR A 63 -14.45 14.12 -4.62
CA THR A 63 -14.87 14.97 -3.48
C THR A 63 -14.95 16.44 -3.84
N HIS A 64 -14.36 16.86 -4.97
CA HIS A 64 -14.25 18.26 -5.42
C HIS A 64 -13.73 19.25 -4.36
N LEU A 65 -12.99 18.75 -3.35
CA LEU A 65 -12.39 19.61 -2.32
C LEU A 65 -11.25 20.43 -2.92
N THR A 66 -11.34 21.75 -2.79
CA THR A 66 -10.35 22.71 -3.30
C THR A 66 -9.57 23.43 -2.19
N TYR A 67 -10.10 23.47 -0.97
CA TYR A 67 -9.49 24.16 0.16
C TYR A 67 -8.33 23.33 0.75
N PRO A 68 -7.08 23.86 0.80
CA PRO A 68 -5.90 23.12 1.28
C PRO A 68 -6.08 22.50 2.67
N ASP A 69 -6.60 23.25 3.64
CA ASP A 69 -6.81 22.77 5.02
C ASP A 69 -7.78 21.58 5.10
N ARG A 70 -8.75 21.50 4.17
CA ARG A 70 -9.71 20.39 4.10
C ARG A 70 -9.09 19.18 3.41
N ILE A 71 -8.28 19.42 2.37
CA ILE A 71 -7.53 18.38 1.67
C ILE A 71 -6.55 17.71 2.63
N GLU A 72 -5.83 18.49 3.45
CA GLU A 72 -4.91 17.97 4.46
C GLU A 72 -5.63 17.01 5.42
N LYS A 73 -6.73 17.47 6.02
CA LYS A 73 -7.55 16.65 6.94
C LYS A 73 -8.08 15.38 6.27
N LEU A 74 -8.52 15.48 5.02
CA LEU A 74 -8.99 14.32 4.28
C LEU A 74 -7.86 13.33 3.98
N ILE A 75 -6.69 13.79 3.52
CA ILE A 75 -5.54 12.93 3.26
C ILE A 75 -5.10 12.22 4.56
N PHE A 76 -5.12 12.93 5.69
CA PHE A 76 -4.84 12.33 7.00
C PHE A 76 -5.82 11.18 7.30
N ALA A 77 -7.12 11.42 7.19
CA ALA A 77 -8.15 10.40 7.40
C ALA A 77 -8.02 9.22 6.43
N LEU A 78 -7.78 9.49 5.15
CA LEU A 78 -7.59 8.46 4.12
C LEU A 78 -6.33 7.63 4.35
N SER A 79 -5.27 8.21 4.92
CA SER A 79 -4.04 7.49 5.26
C SER A 79 -4.30 6.44 6.33
N ILE A 80 -5.06 6.79 7.37
CA ILE A 80 -5.50 5.85 8.41
C ILE A 80 -6.39 4.75 7.80
N ALA A 81 -7.38 5.16 7.00
CA ALA A 81 -8.28 4.22 6.32
C ALA A 81 -7.54 3.26 5.38
N PHE A 82 -6.50 3.75 4.69
CA PHE A 82 -5.65 2.93 3.84
C PHE A 82 -4.91 1.85 4.63
N CYS A 83 -4.30 2.22 5.76
CA CYS A 83 -3.60 1.29 6.64
C CYS A 83 -4.56 0.20 7.18
N TRP A 84 -5.78 0.58 7.56
CA TRP A 84 -6.82 -0.39 7.94
C TRP A 84 -7.16 -1.35 6.80
N ALA A 85 -7.46 -0.83 5.61
CA ALA A 85 -7.80 -1.64 4.45
C ALA A 85 -6.65 -2.57 4.06
N TYR A 86 -5.41 -2.10 4.08
CA TYR A 86 -4.25 -2.92 3.77
C TYR A 86 -4.06 -4.05 4.79
N LYS A 87 -4.08 -3.75 6.09
CA LYS A 87 -3.88 -4.73 7.16
C LYS A 87 -5.01 -5.77 7.18
N LEU A 88 -6.26 -5.34 7.04
CA LEU A 88 -7.41 -6.24 6.96
C LEU A 88 -7.35 -7.13 5.70
N GLY A 89 -6.96 -6.54 4.58
CA GLY A 89 -6.74 -7.26 3.33
C GLY A 89 -5.67 -8.33 3.44
N ASN A 90 -4.56 -8.04 4.13
CA ASN A 90 -3.48 -8.98 4.37
C ASN A 90 -3.93 -10.15 5.26
N ILE A 91 -4.59 -9.87 6.39
CA ILE A 91 -5.14 -10.90 7.28
C ILE A 91 -6.12 -11.79 6.51
N ALA A 92 -7.03 -11.18 5.76
CA ALA A 92 -8.02 -11.93 5.02
C ALA A 92 -7.43 -12.77 3.89
N ALA A 93 -6.40 -12.26 3.20
CA ALA A 93 -5.70 -13.00 2.16
C ALA A 93 -4.93 -14.22 2.72
N ASN A 94 -4.53 -14.17 4.00
CA ASN A 94 -3.92 -15.33 4.67
C ASN A 94 -4.94 -16.40 5.05
N VAL A 95 -6.21 -16.03 5.28
CA VAL A 95 -7.30 -16.98 5.57
C VAL A 95 -7.90 -17.53 4.27
N VAL A 96 -8.21 -16.64 3.32
CA VAL A 96 -8.75 -16.98 2.00
C VAL A 96 -7.83 -16.38 0.94
N PRO A 97 -6.91 -17.17 0.36
CA PRO A 97 -5.97 -16.70 -0.64
C PRO A 97 -6.66 -16.05 -1.85
N ILE A 98 -6.14 -14.89 -2.25
CA ILE A 98 -6.60 -14.22 -3.47
C ILE A 98 -6.13 -15.02 -4.68
N SER A 99 -7.06 -15.39 -5.57
CA SER A 99 -6.74 -16.14 -6.78
C SER A 99 -5.72 -15.42 -7.65
N ILE A 100 -4.78 -16.18 -8.20
CA ILE A 100 -3.80 -15.69 -9.16
C ILE A 100 -4.34 -15.99 -10.57
N LYS A 101 -4.42 -14.96 -11.42
CA LYS A 101 -4.90 -15.10 -12.79
C LYS A 101 -3.79 -15.66 -13.70
N LYS A 102 -4.14 -16.11 -14.92
CA LYS A 102 -3.21 -16.69 -15.91
C LYS A 102 -1.95 -15.85 -16.17
N HIS A 103 -2.06 -14.53 -16.09
CA HIS A 103 -0.94 -13.60 -16.26
C HIS A 103 -0.08 -13.40 -14.99
N GLY A 104 -0.18 -14.28 -13.98
CA GLY A 104 0.68 -14.30 -12.79
C GLY A 104 0.41 -13.22 -11.74
N ARG A 105 -0.65 -12.41 -11.88
CA ARG A 105 -1.01 -11.36 -10.90
C ARG A 105 -2.27 -11.73 -10.13
N LYS A 106 -2.35 -11.29 -8.88
CA LYS A 106 -3.55 -11.46 -8.03
C LYS A 106 -4.78 -10.83 -8.69
N ALA A 107 -5.93 -11.47 -8.56
CA ALA A 107 -7.19 -10.99 -9.11
C ALA A 107 -7.67 -9.67 -8.47
N LYS A 108 -7.32 -9.44 -7.21
CA LYS A 108 -7.54 -8.20 -6.46
C LYS A 108 -6.27 -7.82 -5.69
N SER A 109 -6.07 -6.53 -5.44
CA SER A 109 -5.02 -6.08 -4.51
C SER A 109 -5.42 -6.40 -3.06
N LEU A 110 -4.43 -6.49 -2.15
CA LEU A 110 -4.68 -6.64 -0.72
C LEU A 110 -5.55 -5.51 -0.19
N PHE A 111 -5.20 -4.26 -0.53
CA PHE A 111 -5.99 -3.09 -0.22
C PHE A 111 -7.46 -3.24 -0.64
N ARG A 112 -7.73 -3.66 -1.89
CA ARG A 112 -9.11 -3.78 -2.37
C ARG A 112 -9.89 -4.86 -1.62
N CYS A 113 -9.23 -5.99 -1.34
CA CYS A 113 -9.81 -7.07 -0.55
C CYS A 113 -10.21 -6.61 0.86
N GLY A 114 -9.39 -5.77 1.51
CA GLY A 114 -9.73 -5.19 2.79
C GLY A 114 -10.79 -4.10 2.70
N LEU A 115 -10.70 -3.17 1.74
CA LEU A 115 -11.70 -2.13 1.54
C LEU A 115 -13.11 -2.71 1.31
N ASP A 116 -13.23 -3.76 0.49
CA ASP A 116 -14.51 -4.44 0.25
C ASP A 116 -15.09 -4.98 1.58
N LYS A 117 -14.23 -5.49 2.49
CA LYS A 117 -14.65 -5.95 3.83
C LYS A 117 -15.06 -4.81 4.74
N ILE A 118 -14.27 -3.73 4.79
CA ILE A 118 -14.62 -2.53 5.57
C ILE A 118 -16.00 -2.01 5.14
N ARG A 119 -16.24 -1.92 3.82
CA ARG A 119 -17.56 -1.52 3.28
C ARG A 119 -18.67 -2.48 3.73
N LYS A 120 -18.45 -3.79 3.68
CA LYS A 120 -19.43 -4.79 4.16
C LYS A 120 -19.72 -4.66 5.66
N ILE A 121 -18.71 -4.33 6.47
CA ILE A 121 -18.86 -4.11 7.92
C ILE A 121 -19.65 -2.85 8.21
N LEU A 122 -19.31 -1.74 7.54
CA LEU A 122 -19.93 -0.43 7.77
C LEU A 122 -21.36 -0.34 7.22
N LEU A 123 -21.63 -0.99 6.09
CA LEU A 123 -22.95 -0.98 5.43
C LEU A 123 -23.81 -2.19 5.84
N GLY A 124 -23.29 -3.08 6.68
CA GLY A 124 -24.00 -4.25 7.18
C GLY A 124 -24.99 -3.93 8.31
N THR A 125 -25.92 -4.85 8.57
CA THR A 125 -26.89 -4.77 9.69
C THR A 125 -26.19 -4.72 11.07
N PRO A 126 -26.85 -4.29 12.17
CA PRO A 126 -26.23 -4.03 13.47
C PRO A 126 -25.52 -5.23 14.13
N ARG A 127 -25.69 -6.45 13.60
CA ARG A 127 -24.87 -7.63 13.95
C ARG A 127 -23.37 -7.43 13.70
N CYS A 128 -22.99 -6.49 12.85
CA CYS A 128 -21.60 -6.14 12.56
C CYS A 128 -20.97 -5.15 13.55
N PHE A 129 -21.68 -4.68 14.59
CA PHE A 129 -21.13 -3.72 15.57
C PHE A 129 -19.88 -4.26 16.29
N ASN A 130 -19.89 -5.53 16.70
CA ASN A 130 -18.71 -6.19 17.28
C ASN A 130 -17.53 -6.24 16.30
N LEU A 131 -17.82 -6.28 15.00
CA LEU A 131 -16.84 -6.31 13.93
C LEU A 131 -16.23 -4.93 13.69
N PHE A 132 -17.04 -3.88 13.81
CA PHE A 132 -16.58 -2.49 13.81
C PHE A 132 -15.69 -2.20 15.03
N LEU A 133 -16.11 -2.60 16.23
CA LEU A 133 -15.28 -2.48 17.44
C LEU A 133 -13.94 -3.23 17.32
N TRP A 134 -13.95 -4.39 16.65
CA TRP A 134 -12.71 -5.11 16.34
C TRP A 134 -11.82 -4.38 15.33
N LEU A 135 -12.42 -3.77 14.30
CA LEU A 135 -11.69 -2.96 13.31
C LEU A 135 -10.95 -1.80 13.98
N LEU A 136 -11.54 -1.18 15.00
CA LEU A 136 -10.88 -0.16 15.81
C LEU A 136 -9.67 -0.71 16.59
N LYS A 137 -9.76 -1.95 17.08
CA LYS A 137 -8.66 -2.64 17.78
C LYS A 137 -7.56 -3.14 16.85
N LEU A 138 -7.71 -3.01 15.53
CA LEU A 138 -6.77 -3.55 14.55
C LEU A 138 -5.37 -2.90 14.64
N PHE A 139 -5.21 -1.72 15.24
CA PHE A 139 -3.90 -1.10 15.47
C PHE A 139 -3.27 -1.43 16.82
N ASP A 140 -4.00 -2.09 17.71
CA ASP A 140 -3.47 -2.52 18.99
C ASP A 140 -2.60 -3.78 18.80
N PRO A 141 -1.28 -3.72 19.08
CA PRO A 141 -0.38 -4.86 18.94
C PRO A 141 -0.76 -6.03 19.85
N LEU A 142 -1.39 -5.77 21.00
CA LEU A 142 -1.69 -6.75 22.03
C LEU A 142 -2.92 -7.61 21.73
N LEU A 143 -3.83 -7.12 20.86
CA LEU A 143 -5.07 -7.79 20.49
C LEU A 143 -5.00 -8.55 19.15
N SER A 144 -3.86 -8.51 18.47
CA SER A 144 -3.68 -9.12 17.14
C SER A 144 -3.70 -10.66 17.15
N SER A 145 -3.62 -11.33 18.31
CA SER A 145 -3.58 -12.79 18.43
C SER A 145 -4.95 -13.46 18.55
N SER A 146 -5.99 -12.71 18.92
CA SER A 146 -7.36 -13.23 19.11
C SER A 146 -8.22 -13.02 17.86
N ILE A 147 -7.80 -13.59 16.71
CA ILE A 147 -8.49 -13.40 15.43
C ILE A 147 -9.61 -14.45 15.26
N PRO A 148 -10.90 -14.08 15.27
CA PRO A 148 -11.97 -15.03 14.99
C PRO A 148 -12.02 -15.30 13.48
N LYS A 149 -11.65 -16.52 13.06
CA LYS A 149 -11.68 -16.95 11.65
C LYS A 149 -13.06 -16.83 10.99
N ARG A 150 -14.14 -16.88 11.78
CA ARG A 150 -15.54 -16.68 11.34
C ARG A 150 -15.84 -15.31 10.72
N VAL A 151 -14.97 -14.32 10.92
CA VAL A 151 -15.11 -12.97 10.36
C VAL A 151 -14.77 -12.93 8.87
N PHE A 152 -13.95 -13.88 8.40
CA PHE A 152 -13.38 -13.87 7.05
C PHE A 152 -14.05 -14.83 6.08
N LEU A 153 -14.95 -15.68 6.57
CA LEU A 153 -15.85 -16.55 5.80
C LEU A 153 -17.17 -15.81 5.55
#